data_AF-A0AAJ2FYJ6-F1
#
_entry.id   AF-A0AAJ2FYJ6-F1
#
_cell.length_a   1.000
_cell.length_b   1.000
_cell.length_c   1.000
_cell.angle_alpha   90.00
_cell.angle_beta   90.00
_cell.angle_gamma   90.00
#
_symmetry.space_group_name_H-M   'P 1'
#
loop_
_entity.id
_entity.type
_entity.pdbx_description
1 polymer ?
#
loop_
_entity_poly.entity_id
_entity_poly.type
_entity_poly.pdbx_seq_one_letter_code
_entity_poly.pdbx_strand_id
1 'polypeptide(L)'
;MSKEISFAAARLERDVAAAEGRVDDALIAVSSLTTSVVTARRDTVGVPATSGHATIRRLAKAQMALVDVSSDILRVHGDLVQIGRETAGYDLHECPSIAGAVSEPLPAAA
;
A
#
# COMPACT_ATOMS: atom_id res chain seq x y z
N MET A 1 -18.28 11.33 19.36
CA MET A 1 -18.00 10.06 18.68
C MET A 1 -17.25 10.25 17.36
N SER A 2 -17.63 11.22 16.52
CA SER A 2 -17.01 11.46 15.21
C SER A 2 -15.51 11.83 15.24
N LYS A 3 -15.03 12.54 16.29
CA LYS A 3 -13.59 12.87 16.43
C LYS A 3 -12.69 11.65 16.64
N GLU A 4 -13.11 10.71 17.49
CA GLU A 4 -12.33 9.49 17.78
C GLU A 4 -12.20 8.59 16.53
N ILE A 5 -13.28 8.46 15.75
CA ILE A 5 -13.29 7.72 14.49
C ILE A 5 -12.35 8.38 13.47
N SER A 6 -12.34 9.71 13.39
CA SER A 6 -11.43 10.47 12.52
C SER A 6 -9.96 10.28 12.90
N PHE A 7 -9.62 10.30 14.19
CA PHE A 7 -8.25 10.04 14.65
C PHE A 7 -7.79 8.61 14.37
N ALA A 8 -8.66 7.62 14.58
CA ALA A 8 -8.36 6.23 14.27
C ALA A 8 -8.13 6.02 12.76
N ALA A 9 -8.98 6.59 11.91
CA ALA A 9 -8.84 6.52 10.45
C ALA A 9 -7.52 7.15 9.97
N ALA A 10 -7.19 8.37 10.43
CA ALA A 10 -5.95 9.05 10.07
C ALA A 10 -4.69 8.33 10.59
N ARG A 11 -4.81 7.53 11.65
CA ARG A 11 -3.73 6.65 12.11
C ARG A 11 -3.60 5.44 11.20
N LEU A 12 -4.69 4.75 10.89
CA LEU A 12 -4.69 3.57 10.01
C LEU A 12 -4.14 3.91 8.62
N GLU A 13 -4.51 5.06 8.06
CA GLU A 13 -3.98 5.54 6.77
C GLU A 13 -2.44 5.61 6.77
N ARG A 14 -1.86 6.20 7.83
CA ARG A 14 -0.40 6.28 7.98
C ARG A 14 0.24 4.91 8.22
N ASP A 15 -0.37 4.08 9.05
CA ASP A 15 0.16 2.77 9.41
C ASP A 15 0.16 1.82 8.19
N VAL A 16 -0.87 1.88 7.33
CA VAL A 16 -0.94 1.12 6.06
C VAL A 16 0.12 1.58 5.07
N ALA A 17 0.22 2.89 4.80
CA ALA A 17 1.23 3.43 3.89
C ALA A 17 2.66 3.09 4.35
N ALA A 18 2.92 3.14 5.67
CA ALA A 18 4.20 2.73 6.23
C ALA A 18 4.46 1.22 6.10
N ALA A 19 3.43 0.39 6.21
CA ALA A 19 3.57 -1.06 6.04
C ALA A 19 3.89 -1.42 4.58
N GLU A 20 3.20 -0.82 3.62
CA GLU A 20 3.45 -0.99 2.18
C GLU A 20 4.91 -0.63 1.83
N GLY A 21 5.37 0.56 2.24
CA GLY A 21 6.74 0.99 1.97
C GLY A 21 7.81 0.08 2.59
N ARG A 22 7.56 -0.46 3.79
CA ARG A 22 8.50 -1.40 4.44
C ARG A 22 8.61 -2.74 3.74
N VAL A 23 7.54 -3.19 3.07
CA VAL A 23 7.59 -4.42 2.26
C VAL A 23 8.40 -4.19 1.00
N ASP A 24 8.25 -3.03 0.36
CA ASP A 24 9.06 -2.64 -0.79
C ASP A 24 10.55 -2.54 -0.42
N ASP A 25 10.88 -1.92 0.71
CA ASP A 25 12.25 -1.86 1.25
C ASP A 25 12.83 -3.27 1.48
N ALA A 26 12.02 -4.18 2.04
CA ALA A 26 12.43 -5.57 2.23
C ALA A 26 12.68 -6.28 0.89
N LEU A 27 11.84 -6.05 -0.12
CA LEU A 27 11.98 -6.64 -1.45
C LEU A 27 13.25 -6.13 -2.16
N ILE A 28 13.57 -4.84 -2.02
CA ILE A 28 14.82 -4.24 -2.48
C ILE A 28 16.03 -4.89 -1.78
N ALA A 29 15.98 -5.01 -0.45
CA ALA A 29 17.07 -5.59 0.33
C ALA A 29 17.35 -7.05 -0.06
N VAL A 30 16.32 -7.89 -0.20
CA VAL A 30 16.48 -9.30 -0.59
C VAL A 30 16.98 -9.43 -2.04
N SER A 31 16.52 -8.57 -2.94
CA SER A 31 17.00 -8.54 -4.33
C SER A 31 18.46 -8.13 -4.43
N SER A 32 18.88 -7.16 -3.62
CA SER A 32 20.28 -6.72 -3.51
C SER A 32 21.16 -7.85 -2.98
N LEU A 33 20.73 -8.54 -1.91
CA LEU A 33 21.43 -9.71 -1.38
C LEU A 33 21.55 -10.85 -2.40
N THR A 34 20.49 -11.09 -3.19
CA THR A 34 20.52 -12.09 -4.27
C THR A 34 21.57 -11.75 -5.31
N THR A 35 21.64 -10.48 -5.72
CA THR A 35 22.69 -9.98 -6.63
C THR A 35 24.08 -10.24 -6.04
N SER A 36 24.32 -9.88 -4.78
CA SER A 36 25.62 -10.11 -4.12
C SER A 36 26.01 -11.60 -4.09
N VAL A 37 25.08 -12.50 -3.76
CA VAL A 37 25.34 -13.95 -3.72
C VAL A 37 25.65 -14.51 -5.10
N VAL A 38 24.91 -14.10 -6.13
CA VAL A 38 25.13 -14.57 -7.51
C VAL A 38 26.46 -14.06 -8.05
N THR A 39 26.81 -12.80 -7.78
CA THR A 39 28.10 -12.22 -8.13
C THR A 39 29.24 -12.94 -7.42
N ALA A 40 29.15 -13.16 -6.10
CA ALA A 40 30.17 -13.89 -5.35
C ALA A 40 30.40 -15.30 -5.91
N ARG A 41 29.32 -16.01 -6.26
CA ARG A 41 29.43 -17.33 -6.90
C ARG A 41 30.12 -17.29 -8.26
N ARG A 42 29.88 -16.24 -9.06
CA ARG A 42 30.50 -16.05 -10.38
C ARG A 42 31.99 -15.75 -10.27
N ASP A 43 32.36 -14.89 -9.33
CA ASP A 43 33.69 -14.28 -9.29
C ASP A 43 34.69 -15.08 -8.42
N THR A 44 34.20 -16.03 -7.60
CA THR A 44 35.08 -16.88 -6.79
C THR A 44 35.70 -18.01 -7.62
N VAL A 45 37.00 -17.91 -7.88
CA VAL A 45 37.76 -18.92 -8.62
C VAL A 45 37.76 -20.26 -7.90
N GLY A 46 37.54 -21.35 -8.65
CA GLY A 46 37.62 -22.73 -8.14
C GLY A 46 36.35 -23.21 -7.42
N VAL A 47 35.31 -22.38 -7.31
CA VAL A 47 34.02 -22.77 -6.71
C VAL A 47 33.11 -23.39 -7.78
N PRO A 48 32.55 -24.60 -7.55
CA PRO A 48 31.58 -25.19 -8.47
C PRO A 48 30.34 -24.32 -8.66
N ALA A 49 29.78 -24.28 -9.87
CA ALA A 49 28.56 -23.50 -10.18
C ALA A 49 27.32 -23.93 -9.35
N THR A 50 27.32 -25.15 -8.83
CA THR A 50 26.29 -25.69 -7.94
C THR A 50 26.39 -25.13 -6.51
N SER A 51 27.54 -24.58 -6.13
CA SER A 51 27.76 -23.98 -4.83
C SER A 51 26.83 -22.78 -4.63
N GLY A 52 26.14 -22.74 -3.49
CA GLY A 52 25.18 -21.68 -3.20
C GLY A 52 23.85 -21.79 -3.96
N HIS A 53 23.60 -22.81 -4.78
CA HIS A 53 22.31 -22.98 -5.46
C HIS A 53 21.14 -23.08 -4.47
N ALA A 54 21.31 -23.83 -3.37
CA ALA A 54 20.32 -23.91 -2.31
C ALA A 54 20.05 -22.54 -1.66
N THR A 55 21.08 -21.71 -1.49
CA THR A 55 20.98 -20.34 -0.97
C THR A 55 20.18 -19.45 -1.91
N ILE A 56 20.51 -19.44 -3.20
CA ILE A 56 19.78 -18.67 -4.22
C ILE A 56 18.32 -19.11 -4.29
N ARG A 57 18.04 -20.43 -4.22
CA ARG A 57 16.67 -20.93 -4.17
C ARG A 57 15.90 -20.43 -2.94
N ARG A 58 16.54 -20.35 -1.77
CA ARG A 58 15.92 -19.81 -0.55
C ARG A 58 15.65 -18.31 -0.67
N LEU A 59 16.55 -17.55 -1.28
CA LEU A 59 16.35 -16.13 -1.54
C LEU A 59 15.19 -15.88 -2.52
N ALA A 60 15.11 -16.65 -3.61
CA ALA A 60 13.99 -16.56 -4.55
C ALA A 60 12.64 -16.87 -3.88
N LYS A 61 12.60 -17.86 -2.97
CA LYS A 61 11.40 -18.13 -2.16
C LYS A 61 11.05 -16.97 -1.22
N ALA A 62 12.05 -16.34 -0.62
CA ALA A 62 11.83 -15.17 0.25
C ALA A 62 11.26 -13.98 -0.56
N GLN A 63 11.74 -13.76 -1.78
CA GLN A 63 11.19 -12.72 -2.68
C GLN A 63 9.71 -13.00 -3.01
N MET A 64 9.37 -14.24 -3.35
CA MET A 64 7.97 -14.61 -3.63
C MET A 64 7.07 -14.41 -2.40
N ALA A 65 7.53 -14.80 -1.22
CA ALA A 65 6.78 -14.58 0.02
C ALA A 65 6.55 -13.09 0.31
N LEU A 66 7.50 -12.22 -0.01
CA LEU A 66 7.32 -10.76 0.12
C LEU A 66 6.30 -10.21 -0.89
N VAL A 67 6.23 -10.76 -2.10
CA VAL A 67 5.21 -10.40 -3.10
C VAL A 67 3.81 -10.81 -2.62
N ASP A 68 3.68 -11.99 -2.01
CA ASP A 68 2.42 -12.46 -1.42
C ASP A 68 1.99 -11.52 -0.27
N VAL A 69 2.91 -11.17 0.62
CA VAL A 69 2.66 -10.22 1.72
C VAL A 69 2.26 -8.84 1.19
N SER A 70 2.93 -8.32 0.16
CA SER A 70 2.58 -7.05 -0.49
C SER A 70 1.14 -7.09 -1.02
N SER A 71 0.77 -8.18 -1.69
CA SER A 71 -0.58 -8.37 -2.22
C SER A 71 -1.64 -8.39 -1.13
N ASP A 72 -1.37 -9.04 0.00
CA ASP A 72 -2.30 -9.10 1.13
C ASP A 72 -2.45 -7.75 1.82
N ILE A 73 -1.37 -6.97 1.96
CA ILE A 73 -1.43 -5.61 2.51
C ILE A 73 -2.25 -4.68 1.61
N LEU A 74 -2.07 -4.75 0.29
CA LEU A 74 -2.86 -3.97 -0.66
C LEU A 74 -4.36 -4.30 -0.59
N ARG A 75 -4.71 -5.58 -0.33
CA ARG A 75 -6.11 -5.97 -0.08
C ARG A 75 -6.65 -5.38 1.22
N VAL A 76 -5.88 -5.46 2.31
CA VAL A 76 -6.24 -4.83 3.59
C VAL A 76 -6.46 -3.33 3.44
N HIS A 77 -5.63 -2.64 2.65
CA HIS A 77 -5.84 -1.23 2.31
C HIS A 77 -7.20 -1.04 1.62
N GLY A 78 -7.50 -1.83 0.59
CA GLY A 78 -8.81 -1.79 -0.09
C GLY A 78 -9.99 -2.02 0.86
N ASP A 79 -9.90 -3.00 1.75
CA ASP A 79 -10.93 -3.31 2.75
C ASP A 79 -11.11 -2.14 3.73
N LEU A 80 -10.02 -1.52 4.19
CA LEU A 80 -10.07 -0.34 5.07
C LEU A 80 -10.70 0.87 4.39
N VAL A 81 -10.42 1.09 3.10
CA VAL A 81 -11.07 2.15 2.31
C VAL A 81 -12.58 1.90 2.22
N GLN A 82 -12.98 0.64 1.99
CA GLN A 82 -14.39 0.27 1.93
C GLN A 82 -15.09 0.46 3.28
N ILE A 83 -14.48 0.00 4.39
CA ILE A 83 -14.99 0.23 5.75
C ILE A 83 -15.10 1.73 6.05
N GLY A 84 -14.10 2.52 5.65
CA GLY A 84 -14.13 3.97 5.78
C GLY A 84 -15.30 4.60 5.04
N ARG A 85 -15.60 4.15 3.83
CA ARG A 85 -16.79 4.59 3.08
C ARG A 85 -18.09 4.19 3.76
N GLU A 86 -18.19 2.99 4.31
CA GLU A 86 -19.42 2.52 4.97
C GLU A 86 -19.64 3.16 6.35
N THR A 87 -18.56 3.43 7.08
CA THR A 87 -18.61 3.91 8.48
C THR A 87 -18.55 5.44 8.57
N ALA A 88 -17.87 6.09 7.63
CA ALA A 88 -17.73 7.54 7.58
C ALA A 88 -18.40 8.19 6.35
N GLY A 89 -18.90 7.40 5.40
CA GLY A 89 -19.59 7.88 4.20
C GLY A 89 -21.10 7.69 4.28
N TYR A 90 -21.76 8.65 4.93
CA TYR A 90 -22.99 9.33 4.50
C TYR A 90 -23.36 10.40 5.54
N ASP A 91 -22.43 11.25 5.96
CA ASP A 91 -22.85 12.57 6.45
C ASP A 91 -23.14 13.46 5.23
N LEU A 92 -24.18 13.08 4.47
CA LEU A 92 -24.81 13.90 3.44
C LEU A 92 -25.64 15.04 4.05
N HIS A 93 -25.61 15.24 5.39
CA HIS A 93 -26.39 16.28 6.04
C HIS A 93 -25.74 17.67 6.02
N GLU A 94 -24.51 17.81 5.50
CA GLU A 94 -23.94 19.10 5.12
C GLU A 94 -23.77 19.20 3.60
N CYS A 95 -24.87 19.16 2.85
CA CYS A 95 -24.94 20.07 1.71
C CYS A 95 -24.97 21.49 2.31
N PRO A 96 -23.94 22.33 2.14
CA PRO A 96 -24.03 23.71 2.61
C PRO A 96 -25.26 24.35 1.96
N SER A 97 -26.10 25.01 2.78
CA SER A 97 -27.39 25.61 2.40
C SER A 97 -27.32 26.58 1.22
N ILE A 98 -26.11 26.92 0.77
CA ILE A 98 -25.79 27.75 -0.40
C ILE A 98 -26.21 27.08 -1.72
N ALA A 99 -26.30 25.75 -1.80
CA ALA A 99 -26.73 25.08 -3.03
C ALA A 99 -28.23 25.28 -3.38
N GLY A 100 -29.05 25.76 -2.42
CA GLY A 100 -30.46 26.09 -2.65
C GLY A 100 -30.76 27.58 -2.89
N ALA A 101 -29.76 28.46 -2.79
CA ALA A 101 -29.97 29.91 -2.74
C ALA A 101 -29.73 30.64 -4.07
N VAL A 102 -29.67 29.93 -5.21
CA VAL A 102 -29.60 30.56 -6.54
C VAL A 102 -30.65 29.96 -7.47
N SER A 103 -31.90 30.31 -7.20
CA SER A 103 -32.96 30.25 -8.20
C SER A 103 -33.88 31.46 -8.04
N GLU A 104 -33.30 32.65 -8.08
CA GLU A 104 -34.06 33.83 -8.49
C GLU A 104 -34.34 33.71 -10.00
N PRO A 105 -35.61 33.78 -10.44
CA PRO A 105 -35.92 33.78 -11.86
C PRO A 105 -35.38 35.07 -12.48
N LEU A 106 -34.50 34.95 -13.47
CA LEU A 106 -34.15 36.06 -14.36
C LEU A 106 -35.44 36.62 -14.99
N PRO A 107 -35.76 37.92 -14.81
CA PRO A 107 -36.89 38.51 -15.50
C PRO A 107 -36.61 38.52 -17.00
N ALA A 108 -37.59 38.06 -17.78
CA ALA A 108 -37.56 38.14 -19.23
C ALA A 108 -37.49 39.62 -19.64
N ALA A 109 -36.38 40.01 -20.26
CA ALA A 109 -36.26 41.33 -20.88
C ALA A 109 -36.95 41.30 -22.24
N ALA A 110 -37.95 42.18 -22.40
CA ALA A 110 -38.60 42.56 -23.64
C ALA A 110 -37.78 43.60 -24.41
#